data_AF-A0A285J076-F1
#
_entry.id   AF-A0A285J076-F1
#
_cell.length_a   1.000
_cell.length_b   1.000
_cell.length_c   1.000
_cell.angle_alpha   90.00
_cell.angle_beta   90.00
_cell.angle_gamma   90.00
#
_symmetry.space_group_name_H-M   'P 1'
#
loop_
_entity.id
_entity.type
_entity.pdbx_description
1 polymer ?
#
loop_
_entity_poly.entity_id
_entity_poly.type
_entity_poly.pdbx_seq_one_letter_code
_entity_poly.pdbx_strand_id
1 'polypeptide(L)' 'MGLRLLTTAETSNEADDGLITTEELAKMLRVDPSTIRRWRTVEPVQGPPFIPLSERVIMYSIEDVRTWLASRRVTPEAA' A
#
# COMPACT_ATOMS: atom_id res chain seq x y z
N MET A 1 46.82 -0.51 -7.03
CA MET A 1 45.57 -0.21 -7.78
C MET A 1 44.40 -0.81 -7.03
N GLY A 2 43.71 0.00 -6.23
CA GLY A 2 42.40 -0.37 -5.70
C GLY A 2 41.33 0.11 -6.66
N LEU A 3 40.31 -0.71 -6.88
CA LEU A 3 38.94 -0.22 -6.98
C LEU A 3 38.01 -1.33 -6.47
N ARG A 4 37.47 -1.10 -5.27
CA ARG A 4 36.24 -1.73 -4.78
C ARG A 4 35.07 -1.00 -5.43
N LEU A 5 34.07 -1.75 -5.91
CA LEU A 5 32.67 -1.34 -6.06
C LEU A 5 31.88 -2.60 -5.61
N LEU A 6 31.49 -2.77 -4.34
CA LEU A 6 30.36 -2.17 -3.63
C LEU A 6 29.08 -2.12 -4.48
N THR A 7 28.21 -3.10 -4.20
CA THR A 7 26.73 -3.03 -4.04
C THR A 7 26.00 -1.86 -4.70
N THR A 8 24.96 -2.14 -5.50
CA THR A 8 23.59 -1.71 -5.17
C THR A 8 22.55 -2.26 -6.17
N ALA A 9 21.39 -2.60 -5.62
CA ALA A 9 20.07 -2.70 -6.25
C ALA A 9 19.77 -3.86 -7.20
N GLU A 10 19.54 -5.05 -6.62
CA GLU A 10 18.42 -5.89 -7.07
C GLU A 10 17.13 -5.05 -6.98
N THR A 11 16.75 -4.43 -8.09
CA THR A 11 15.45 -3.79 -8.22
C THR A 11 14.43 -4.90 -8.44
N SER A 12 13.99 -5.53 -7.35
CA SER A 12 12.77 -6.35 -7.38
C SER A 12 11.59 -5.41 -7.58
N ASN A 13 11.35 -5.02 -8.83
CA ASN A 13 10.12 -4.40 -9.29
C ASN A 13 9.47 -5.32 -10.31
N GLU A 14 9.23 -6.56 -9.91
CA GLU A 14 8.12 -7.32 -10.45
C GLU A 14 6.92 -6.84 -9.66
N ALA A 15 5.90 -6.32 -10.35
CA ALA A 15 4.66 -5.92 -9.73
C ALA A 15 4.19 -7.07 -8.84
N ASP A 16 4.30 -6.89 -7.52
CA ASP A 16 3.72 -7.81 -6.55
C ASP A 16 2.21 -7.66 -6.73
N ASP A 17 1.65 -8.42 -7.67
CA ASP A 17 0.22 -8.56 -7.97
C ASP A 17 -0.46 -9.40 -6.88
N GLY A 18 0.01 -9.19 -5.65
CA GLY A 18 -0.32 -9.96 -4.48
C GLY A 18 -1.51 -9.36 -3.75
N LEU A 19 -2.37 -10.25 -3.24
CA LEU A 19 -3.35 -9.87 -2.23
C LEU A 19 -2.65 -9.74 -0.88
N ILE A 20 -2.73 -8.55 -0.28
CA ILE A 20 -2.18 -8.27 1.04
C ILE A 20 -3.27 -8.16 2.09
N THR A 21 -2.96 -8.57 3.31
CA THR A 21 -3.88 -8.43 4.44
C THR A 21 -3.95 -6.98 4.92
N THR A 22 -4.91 -6.70 5.80
CA THR A 22 -4.97 -5.40 6.49
C THR A 22 -3.68 -5.10 7.27
N GLU A 23 -3.03 -6.10 7.85
CA GLU A 23 -1.80 -5.91 8.63
C GLU A 23 -0.61 -5.58 7.73
N GLU A 24 -0.50 -6.26 6.59
CA GLU A 24 0.55 -5.98 5.61
C GLU A 24 0.35 -4.61 4.96
N LEU A 25 -0.88 -4.22 4.63
CA LEU A 25 -1.19 -2.87 4.17
C LEU A 25 -0.82 -1.81 5.23
N ALA A 26 -1.13 -2.07 6.49
CA ALA A 26 -0.81 -1.15 7.59
C ALA A 26 0.71 -0.96 7.73
N LYS A 27 1.49 -2.04 7.65
CA LYS A 27 2.97 -1.99 7.62
C LYS A 27 3.48 -1.21 6.42
N MET A 28 2.92 -1.46 5.23
CA MET A 28 3.29 -0.79 3.98
C MET A 28 3.08 0.74 4.07
N LEU A 29 1.92 1.16 4.58
CA LEU A 29 1.57 2.57 4.76
C LEU A 29 2.16 3.19 6.03
N ARG A 30 2.84 2.40 6.87
CA ARG A 30 3.36 2.79 8.20
C ARG A 30 2.29 3.41 9.09
N VAL A 31 1.09 2.83 9.09
CA VAL A 31 -0.01 3.22 9.97
C VAL A 31 -0.43 2.05 10.84
N ASP A 32 -1.16 2.33 11.92
CA ASP A 32 -1.75 1.28 12.74
C ASP A 32 -2.87 0.53 11.99
N PRO A 33 -2.99 -0.80 12.08
CA PRO A 33 -4.08 -1.55 11.44
C PRO A 33 -5.48 -1.08 11.88
N SER A 34 -5.63 -0.51 13.08
CA SER A 34 -6.88 0.10 13.54
C SER A 34 -7.25 1.33 12.72
N THR A 35 -6.27 2.07 12.20
CA THR A 35 -6.50 3.19 11.27
C THR A 35 -7.11 2.70 9.97
N ILE A 36 -6.58 1.62 9.41
CA ILE A 36 -7.13 0.99 8.20
C ILE A 36 -8.55 0.48 8.44
N ARG A 37 -8.80 -0.17 9.59
CA ARG A 37 -10.16 -0.62 9.97
C ARG A 37 -11.11 0.57 10.09
N ARG A 38 -10.67 1.67 10.70
CA ARG A 38 -11.45 2.90 10.85
C ARG A 38 -11.80 3.52 9.50
N TRP A 39 -10.88 3.51 8.53
CA TRP A 39 -11.15 4.03 7.18
C TRP A 39 -12.33 3.32 6.50
N ARG A 40 -12.51 2.03 6.75
CA ARG A 40 -13.66 1.27 6.22
C ARG A 40 -14.99 1.58 6.90
N THR A 41 -14.96 2.09 8.14
CA THR A 41 -16.16 2.34 8.94
C THR A 41 -16.59 3.81 8.97
N VAL A 42 -15.73 4.73 8.53
CA VAL A 42 -16.09 6.15 8.40
C VAL A 42 -16.94 6.37 7.16
N GLU A 43 -17.82 7.38 7.21
CA GLU A 43 -18.67 7.77 6.10
C GLU A 43 -18.28 9.19 5.64
N PRO A 44 -17.89 9.39 4.37
CA PRO A 44 -17.77 8.40 3.30
C PRO A 44 -16.62 7.40 3.54
N VAL A 45 -16.78 6.18 3.02
CA VAL A 45 -15.76 5.12 3.12
C VAL A 45 -14.44 5.63 2.57
N GLN A 46 -13.37 5.43 3.34
CA GLN A 46 -12.03 5.85 2.98
C GLN A 46 -11.12 4.63 2.79
N GLY A 47 -9.96 4.89 2.17
CA GLY A 47 -8.96 3.86 1.94
C GLY A 47 -9.02 3.25 0.55
N PRO A 48 -8.07 2.36 0.25
CA PRO A 48 -8.04 1.63 -1.01
C PRO A 48 -9.19 0.63 -1.12
N PRO A 49 -9.56 0.23 -2.35
CA PRO A 49 -10.51 -0.86 -2.58
C PRO A 49 -10.15 -2.11 -1.78
N PHE A 50 -11.15 -2.75 -1.18
CA PHE A 50 -10.96 -3.93 -0.35
C PHE A 50 -11.82 -5.09 -0.83
N ILE A 51 -11.28 -6.30 -0.66
CA ILE A 51 -11.91 -7.56 -1.09
C ILE A 51 -12.29 -8.34 0.17
N PRO A 52 -13.58 -8.45 0.51
CA PRO A 52 -14.02 -9.29 1.61
C PRO A 52 -13.99 -10.76 1.20
N LEU A 53 -13.04 -11.53 1.70
CA LEU A 53 -12.98 -12.98 1.49
C LEU A 53 -13.85 -13.73 2.51
N SER A 54 -14.03 -13.16 3.71
CA SER A 54 -14.89 -13.70 4.78
C SER A 54 -15.25 -12.58 5.76
N GLU A 55 -16.16 -12.86 6.70
CA GLU A 55 -16.61 -11.89 7.72
C GLU A 55 -15.46 -11.24 8.52
N ARG A 56 -14.34 -11.96 8.69
CA ARG A 56 -13.13 -11.48 9.40
C ARG A 56 -11.92 -11.25 8.51
N VAL A 57 -11.96 -11.66 7.25
CA VAL A 57 -10.79 -11.67 6.36
C VAL A 57 -11.02 -10.69 5.22
N ILE A 58 -10.27 -9.59 5.27
CA ILE A 58 -10.28 -8.54 4.26
C ILE A 58 -8.87 -8.45 3.66
N MET A 59 -8.82 -8.55 2.34
CA MET A 59 -7.60 -8.41 1.55
C MET A 59 -7.65 -7.16 0.69
N TYR A 60 -6.48 -6.73 0.21
CA TYR A 60 -6.31 -5.61 -0.70
C TYR A 60 -5.42 -6.07 -1.86
N SER A 61 -5.78 -5.70 -3.09
CA SER A 61 -4.84 -5.80 -4.20
C SER A 61 -3.81 -4.68 -4.07
N ILE A 62 -2.54 -5.02 -4.23
CA ILE A 62 -1.47 -4.02 -4.26
C ILE A 62 -1.67 -3.03 -5.41
N GLU A 63 -2.18 -3.47 -6.56
CA GLU A 63 -2.46 -2.59 -7.70
C GLU A 63 -3.52 -1.53 -7.35
N ASP A 64 -4.61 -1.94 -6.70
CA ASP A 64 -5.67 -1.04 -6.23
C ASP A 64 -5.13 -0.05 -5.19
N VAL A 65 -4.29 -0.53 -4.26
CA VAL A 65 -3.64 0.32 -3.25
C VAL A 65 -2.77 1.38 -3.92
N ARG A 66 -1.96 1.00 -4.91
CA ARG A 66 -1.10 1.94 -5.66
C ARG A 66 -1.94 2.96 -6.43
N THR A 67 -2.99 2.52 -7.10
CA THR A 67 -3.91 3.38 -7.85
C THR A 67 -4.60 4.38 -6.94
N TRP A 68 -5.03 3.93 -5.76
CA TRP A 68 -5.62 4.78 -4.74
C TRP A 68 -4.63 5.83 -4.21
N LEU A 69 -3.38 5.43 -3.91
CA LEU A 69 -2.32 6.34 -3.49
C LEU A 69 -2.01 7.38 -4.57
N ALA A 70 -1.93 6.96 -5.84
CA ALA A 70 -1.68 7.85 -6.97
C ALA A 70 -2.81 8.88 -7.12
N SER A 71 -4.07 8.46 -6.95
CA SER A 71 -5.24 9.34 -7.04
C SER A 71 -5.30 10.41 -5.94
N ARG A 72 -4.66 10.16 -4.79
CA ARG A 72 -4.58 11.09 -3.66
C ARG A 72 -3.29 11.90 -3.61
N ARG A 73 -2.36 11.66 -4.53
CA ARG A 73 -1.07 12.35 -4.56
C ARG A 73 -1.30 13.82 -4.91
N VAL A 74 -1.09 14.69 -3.94
CA VAL A 74 -1.05 16.14 -4.17
C VAL A 74 0.39 16.52 -4.50
N THR A 75 0.62 17.06 -5.70
CA THR A 75 1.93 17.60 -6.09
C THR A 75 1.96 19.08 -5.73
N PRO A 76 2.87 19.54 -4.85
CA PRO A 76 2.84 20.90 -4.30
C PRO A 76 3.12 22.01 -5.33
N GLU A 77 3.64 21.67 -6.51
CA GLU A 77 3.93 22.63 -7.59
C GLU A 77 2.69 23.09 -8.39
N ALA A 78 1.51 22.54 -8.09
CA ALA A 78 0.25 22.83 -8.80
C ALA A 78 -0.83 23.47 -7.90
N ALA A 79 -0.45 24.08 -6.77
CA ALA A 79 -1.36 24.74 -5.83
C ALA A 79 -1.29 26.27 -5.90
#